data_AF-A0A6G2U386-F1
#
_entry.id   AF-A0A6G2U386-F1
#
_cell.length_a   1.000
_cell.length_b   1.000
_cell.length_c   1.000
_cell.angle_alpha   90.00
_cell.angle_beta   90.00
_cell.angle_gamma   90.00
#
_symmetry.space_group_name_H-M   'P 1'
#
loop_
_entity.id
_entity.type
_entity.pdbx_description
1 polymer ?
#
loop_
_entity_poly.entity_id
_entity_poly.type
_entity_poly.pdbx_seq_one_letter_code
_entity_poly.pdbx_strand_id
1 'polypeptide(L)'
;MRCIDCPDPATHRGRCKSHYDAFEGRAGVRTRRVRGRRRARRYDAAERLCQRLRAWGHGWCDWCLKDFSVALLEVDHVRPLSFGGEDIDSNVQVLCRGCHRLKTGTEFGAARTA
;
A
#
# COMPACT_ATOMS: atom_id res chain seq x y z
N MET A 1 14.56 -20.49 -21.35
CA MET A 1 13.69 -19.67 -22.23
C MET A 1 14.58 -18.71 -23.03
N ARG A 2 14.29 -18.49 -24.31
CA ARG A 2 15.03 -17.53 -25.15
C ARG A 2 14.44 -16.14 -25.01
N CYS A 3 15.24 -15.13 -25.32
CA CYS A 3 14.80 -13.75 -25.43
C CYS A 3 13.71 -13.62 -26.51
N ILE A 4 12.72 -12.76 -26.28
CA ILE A 4 11.64 -12.50 -27.26
C ILE A 4 12.19 -11.81 -28.52
N ASP A 5 13.24 -11.03 -28.38
CA ASP A 5 13.77 -10.17 -29.44
C ASP A 5 15.07 -10.73 -30.09
N CYS A 6 15.66 -11.81 -29.54
CA CYS A 6 16.88 -12.44 -30.08
C CYS A 6 17.03 -13.91 -29.65
N PRO A 7 17.92 -14.70 -30.26
CA PRO A 7 18.10 -16.11 -29.88
C PRO A 7 18.81 -16.33 -28.53
N ASP A 8 19.38 -15.28 -27.93
CA ASP A 8 20.09 -15.38 -26.64
C ASP A 8 19.17 -15.82 -25.50
N PRO A 9 19.72 -16.37 -24.40
CA PRO A 9 18.94 -16.68 -23.21
C PRO A 9 18.25 -15.43 -22.62
N ALA A 10 16.99 -15.59 -22.22
CA ALA A 10 16.27 -14.56 -21.48
C ALA A 10 16.76 -14.52 -20.02
N THR A 11 17.23 -13.36 -19.57
CA THR A 11 17.70 -13.12 -18.19
C THR A 11 16.76 -12.22 -17.39
N HIS A 12 15.99 -11.36 -18.05
CA HIS A 12 15.07 -10.40 -17.41
C HIS A 12 13.71 -10.38 -18.11
N ARG A 13 12.68 -10.89 -17.42
CA ARG A 13 11.27 -10.81 -17.87
C ARG A 13 11.08 -11.22 -19.34
N GLY A 14 11.68 -12.33 -19.75
CA GLY A 14 11.59 -12.85 -21.12
C GLY A 14 12.51 -12.17 -22.15
N ARG A 15 13.41 -11.28 -21.74
CA ARG A 15 14.42 -10.66 -22.60
C ARG A 15 15.84 -10.89 -22.07
N CYS A 16 16.85 -10.86 -22.94
CA CYS A 16 18.24 -10.71 -22.49
C CYS A 16 18.45 -9.29 -21.93
N LYS A 17 19.55 -9.06 -21.21
CA LYS A 17 19.80 -7.77 -20.54
C LYS A 17 19.79 -6.58 -21.50
N SER A 18 20.43 -6.68 -22.66
CA SER A 18 20.47 -5.58 -23.64
C SER A 18 19.08 -5.23 -24.17
N HIS A 19 18.29 -6.23 -24.56
CA HIS A 19 16.92 -6.02 -25.03
C HIS A 19 15.97 -5.56 -23.92
N TYR A 20 16.19 -5.99 -22.68
CA TYR A 20 15.46 -5.47 -21.53
C TYR A 20 15.76 -3.98 -21.31
N ASP A 21 17.03 -3.59 -21.29
CA ASP A 21 17.45 -2.20 -21.10
C ASP A 21 16.91 -1.30 -22.22
N ALA A 22 16.97 -1.76 -23.48
CA ALA A 22 16.39 -1.06 -24.63
C ALA A 22 14.86 -0.93 -24.54
N PHE A 23 14.17 -1.98 -24.08
CA PHE A 23 12.73 -1.95 -23.84
C PHE A 23 12.36 -0.95 -22.75
N GLU A 24 13.08 -0.97 -21.63
CA GLU A 24 12.91 -0.04 -20.51
C GLU A 24 13.14 1.42 -20.92
N GLY A 25 14.07 1.65 -21.86
CA GLY A 25 14.36 2.96 -22.43
C GLY A 25 13.29 3.52 -23.37
N ARG A 26 12.30 2.75 -23.82
CA ARG A 26 11.25 3.25 -24.73
C ARG A 26 10.41 4.33 -24.04
N ALA A 27 10.10 5.43 -24.74
CA ALA A 27 9.35 6.55 -24.16
C ALA A 27 7.95 6.12 -23.63
N GLY A 28 7.24 5.26 -24.35
CA GLY A 28 5.95 4.70 -23.91
C GLY A 28 6.06 3.86 -22.63
N VAL A 29 7.14 3.09 -22.48
CA VAL A 29 7.39 2.28 -21.28
C VAL A 29 7.75 3.17 -20.09
N ARG A 30 8.65 4.14 -20.29
CA ARG A 30 9.04 5.11 -19.25
C ARG A 30 7.83 5.91 -18.75
N THR A 31 7.03 6.48 -19.65
CA THR A 31 5.83 7.25 -19.29
C THR A 31 4.80 6.39 -18.54
N ARG A 32 4.53 5.16 -19.00
CA ARG A 32 3.67 4.20 -18.28
C ARG A 32 4.20 3.93 -16.86
N ARG A 33 5.51 3.68 -16.70
CA ARG A 33 6.14 3.44 -15.39
C ARG A 33 6.01 4.65 -14.46
N VAL A 34 6.23 5.87 -14.96
CA VAL A 34 6.06 7.11 -14.18
C VAL A 34 4.60 7.28 -13.74
N ARG A 35 3.62 7.06 -14.64
CA ARG A 35 2.19 7.10 -14.30
C ARG A 35 1.84 6.04 -13.25
N GLY A 36 2.36 4.82 -13.39
CA GLY A 36 2.20 3.76 -12.40
C GLY A 36 2.74 4.15 -11.03
N ARG A 37 3.95 4.73 -10.95
CA ARG A 37 4.52 5.24 -9.69
C ARG A 37 3.69 6.37 -9.09
N ARG A 38 3.20 7.31 -9.89
CA ARG A 38 2.33 8.40 -9.40
C ARG A 38 1.02 7.85 -8.85
N ARG A 39 0.43 6.85 -9.50
CA ARG A 39 -0.77 6.17 -9.01
C ARG A 39 -0.49 5.45 -7.69
N ALA A 40 0.63 4.71 -7.60
CA ALA A 40 1.03 4.05 -6.36
C ALA A 40 1.22 5.07 -5.21
N ARG A 41 1.89 6.21 -5.46
CA ARG A 41 2.02 7.31 -4.48
C ARG A 41 0.73 8.01 -4.09
N ARG A 42 -0.33 7.86 -4.88
CA ARG A 42 -1.66 8.34 -4.50
C ARG A 42 -2.32 7.39 -3.52
N TYR A 43 -1.94 6.11 -3.56
CA TYR A 43 -2.48 5.00 -2.79
C TYR A 43 -1.42 4.41 -1.84
N ASP A 44 -0.71 5.28 -1.11
CA ASP A 44 0.27 4.91 -0.07
C ASP A 44 0.05 5.68 1.24
N ALA A 45 -1.15 6.25 1.45
CA ALA A 45 -1.44 7.09 2.61
C ALA A 45 -1.22 6.36 3.93
N ALA A 46 -1.63 5.09 4.01
CA ALA A 46 -1.41 4.26 5.19
C ALA A 46 0.08 4.07 5.49
N GLU A 47 0.89 3.83 4.45
CA GLU A 47 2.35 3.67 4.59
C GLU A 47 2.99 4.97 5.09
N ARG A 48 2.62 6.12 4.49
CA ARG A 48 3.14 7.43 4.91
C ARG A 48 2.76 7.75 6.35
N LEU A 49 1.54 7.43 6.78
CA LEU A 49 1.11 7.64 8.16
C LEU A 49 1.85 6.71 9.13
N CYS A 50 2.07 5.44 8.77
CA CYS A 50 2.92 4.52 9.54
C CYS A 50 4.35 5.07 9.72
N GLN A 51 4.95 5.60 8.64
CA GLN A 51 6.30 6.19 8.70
C GLN A 51 6.35 7.41 9.63
N ARG A 52 5.32 8.28 9.60
CA ARG A 52 5.21 9.42 10.52
C ARG A 52 5.10 8.98 11.98
N LEU A 53 4.22 8.03 12.29
CA LEU A 53 4.09 7.51 13.66
C LEU A 53 5.39 6.89 14.17
N ARG A 54 6.11 6.15 13.31
CA ARG A 54 7.42 5.59 13.67
C ARG A 54 8.46 6.68 13.94
N ALA A 55 8.46 7.75 13.16
CA ALA A 55 9.36 8.89 13.36
C ALA A 55 9.05 9.64 14.68
N TRP A 56 7.79 9.73 15.07
CA TRP A 56 7.38 10.36 16.33
C TRP A 56 7.50 9.45 17.55
N GLY A 57 7.43 8.13 17.37
CA GLY A 57 7.48 7.12 18.44
C GLY A 57 6.17 6.99 19.25
N HIS A 58 5.21 7.88 19.03
CA HIS A 58 3.90 7.92 19.69
C HIS A 58 2.84 8.53 18.77
N GLY A 59 1.58 8.51 19.20
CA GLY A 59 0.47 9.12 18.49
C GLY A 59 -0.87 8.91 19.18
N TRP A 60 -1.85 9.73 18.79
CA TRP A 60 -3.20 9.69 19.33
C TRP A 60 -4.09 8.74 18.53
N CYS A 61 -4.92 8.00 19.25
CA CYS A 61 -6.00 7.24 18.63
C CYS A 61 -7.14 8.18 18.22
N ASP A 62 -7.58 8.12 16.96
CA ASP A 62 -8.64 8.98 16.42
C ASP A 62 -10.01 8.74 17.07
N TRP A 63 -10.21 7.59 17.72
CA TRP A 63 -11.49 7.24 18.34
C TRP A 63 -11.55 7.58 19.83
N CYS A 64 -10.53 7.15 20.59
CA CYS A 64 -10.53 7.35 22.04
C CYS A 64 -9.72 8.57 22.49
N LEU A 65 -9.05 9.26 21.55
CA LEU A 65 -8.27 10.49 21.76
C LEU A 65 -7.16 10.39 22.80
N LYS A 66 -6.74 9.16 23.15
CA LYS A 66 -5.62 8.88 24.05
C LYS A 66 -4.33 8.74 23.25
N ASP A 67 -3.22 9.13 23.87
CA ASP A 67 -1.87 8.91 23.35
C ASP A 67 -1.38 7.49 23.65
N PHE A 68 -0.66 6.92 22.70
CA PHE A 68 -0.06 5.60 22.82
C PHE A 68 1.34 5.58 22.19
N SER A 69 2.21 4.70 22.68
CA SER A 69 3.42 4.33 21.95
C SER A 69 3.06 3.76 20.58
N VAL A 70 3.86 4.06 19.56
CA VAL A 70 3.68 3.53 18.20
C VAL A 70 3.53 2.00 18.14
N ALA A 71 4.11 1.27 19.10
CA ALA A 71 3.98 -0.19 19.19
C ALA A 71 2.54 -0.68 19.48
N LEU A 72 1.67 0.21 19.98
CA LEU A 72 0.27 -0.05 20.33
C LEU A 72 -0.72 0.60 19.35
N LEU A 73 -0.23 1.30 18.33
CA LEU A 73 -1.01 1.97 17.31
C LEU A 73 -0.97 1.19 16.00
N GLU A 74 -2.10 1.21 15.30
CA GLU A 74 -2.29 0.62 13.98
C GLU A 74 -2.91 1.66 13.07
N VAL A 75 -2.43 1.73 11.83
CA VAL A 75 -3.03 2.57 10.79
C VAL A 75 -4.04 1.72 10.03
N ASP A 76 -5.24 2.25 9.90
CA ASP A 76 -6.38 1.52 9.39
C ASP A 76 -7.20 2.38 8.43
N HIS A 77 -7.91 1.76 7.49
CA HIS A 77 -8.74 2.48 6.53
C HIS A 77 -10.12 2.75 7.09
N VAL A 78 -10.60 4.00 7.08
CA VAL A 78 -11.93 4.38 7.58
C VAL A 78 -13.02 3.57 6.86
N ARG A 79 -12.98 3.53 5.53
CA ARG A 79 -13.70 2.55 4.71
C ARG A 79 -12.71 1.47 4.24
N PRO A 80 -12.94 0.18 4.57
CA PRO A 80 -12.04 -0.88 4.15
C PRO A 80 -11.84 -0.95 2.63
N LEU A 81 -10.63 -1.29 2.19
CA LEU A 81 -10.32 -1.48 0.76
C LEU A 81 -11.22 -2.54 0.11
N SER A 82 -11.58 -3.61 0.86
CA SER A 82 -12.51 -4.66 0.42
C SER A 82 -13.92 -4.15 0.11
N PHE A 83 -14.33 -3.04 0.73
CA PHE A 83 -15.60 -2.39 0.49
C PHE A 83 -15.47 -1.17 -0.44
N GLY A 84 -14.39 -1.07 -1.20
CA GLY A 84 -14.16 0.02 -2.17
C GLY A 84 -13.59 1.30 -1.55
N GLY A 85 -12.98 1.21 -0.37
CA GLY A 85 -12.15 2.29 0.16
C GLY A 85 -10.89 2.51 -0.70
N GLU A 86 -10.38 3.74 -0.70
CA GLU A 86 -9.12 4.11 -1.34
C GLU A 86 -8.02 4.34 -0.27
N ASP A 87 -6.77 4.03 -0.58
CA ASP A 87 -5.63 4.31 0.33
C ASP A 87 -5.17 5.79 0.24
N ILE A 88 -6.07 6.71 0.57
CA ILE A 88 -5.86 8.17 0.51
C ILE A 88 -5.85 8.79 1.91
N ASP A 89 -5.28 9.98 2.06
CA ASP A 89 -5.11 10.64 3.37
C ASP A 89 -6.43 10.82 4.14
N SER A 90 -7.53 11.05 3.43
CA SER A 90 -8.86 11.22 4.04
C SER A 90 -9.54 9.91 4.44
N ASN A 91 -8.98 8.75 4.06
CA ASN A 91 -9.54 7.43 4.34
C ASN A 91 -8.60 6.59 5.23
N VAL A 92 -7.58 7.18 5.85
CA VAL A 92 -6.71 6.50 6.81
C VAL A 92 -6.84 7.16 8.18
N GLN A 93 -6.78 6.35 9.23
CA GLN A 93 -6.88 6.77 10.63
C GLN A 93 -5.91 5.96 11.50
N VAL A 94 -5.55 6.51 12.65
CA VAL A 94 -4.71 5.88 13.67
C VAL A 94 -5.61 5.34 14.78
N LEU A 95 -5.55 4.04 15.02
CA LEU A 95 -6.33 3.38 16.06
C LEU A 95 -5.41 2.66 17.04
N CYS A 96 -5.74 2.70 18.32
CA CYS A 96 -5.14 1.76 19.27
C CYS A 96 -5.74 0.36 19.07
N ARG A 97 -5.02 -0.69 19.48
CA ARG A 97 -5.46 -2.09 19.33
C ARG A 97 -6.89 -2.36 19.82
N GLY A 98 -7.32 -1.68 20.89
CA GLY A 98 -8.69 -1.81 21.41
C GLY A 98 -9.74 -1.25 20.47
N CYS A 99 -9.52 -0.03 19.95
CA CYS A 99 -10.46 0.61 19.02
C CYS A 99 -10.44 -0.10 17.66
N HIS A 100 -9.28 -0.55 17.20
CA HIS A 100 -9.15 -1.31 15.95
C HIS A 100 -9.95 -2.61 15.97
N ARG A 101 -9.88 -3.36 17.08
CA ARG A 101 -10.69 -4.57 17.28
C ARG A 101 -12.19 -4.28 17.25
N LEU A 102 -12.62 -3.19 17.88
CA LEU A 102 -14.03 -2.77 17.87
C LEU A 102 -14.49 -2.41 16.45
N LYS A 103 -13.69 -1.66 15.69
CA LYS A 103 -13.97 -1.34 14.30
C LYS A 103 -14.11 -2.60 13.45
N THR A 104 -13.12 -3.48 13.51
CA THR A 104 -13.11 -4.74 12.75
C THR A 104 -14.34 -5.59 13.10
N GLY A 105 -14.72 -5.66 14.38
CA GLY A 105 -15.92 -6.37 14.82
C GLY A 105 -17.21 -5.79 14.22
N THR A 106 -17.31 -4.47 14.10
CA THR A 106 -18.47 -3.78 13.51
C THR A 106 -18.51 -3.88 11.98
N GLU A 107 -17.35 -3.84 11.32
CA GLU A 107 -17.26 -3.85 9.86
C GLU A 107 -17.37 -5.26 9.26
N PHE A 108 -16.95 -6.28 10.01
CA PHE A 108 -16.90 -7.67 9.55
C PHE A 108 -17.82 -8.61 10.37
N GLY A 109 -18.60 -8.09 11.32
CA GLY A 109 -19.67 -8.83 12.01
C GLY A 109 -21.03 -8.33 11.54
N ALA A 110 -21.87 -9.11 10.84
CA ALA A 110 -22.14 -10.53 11.03
C ALA A 110 -21.86 -11.41 9.80
N ALA A 111 -20.74 -12.15 9.82
CA ALA A 111 -20.51 -13.24 8.88
C ALA A 111 -19.88 -14.47 9.56
N ARG A 112 -20.40 -14.90 10.73
CA ARG A 112 -20.09 -16.23 11.31
C ARG A 112 -21.21 -16.75 12.23
N THR A 113 -22.37 -17.11 11.69
CA THR A 113 -23.21 -18.21 12.24
C THR A 113 -24.18 -18.72 11.18
N ALA A 114 -23.86 -19.85 10.56
CA ALA A 114 -24.79 -20.83 9.98
C ALA A 114 -24.03 -22.15 9.89
#